data_AF-A0AAD5TS45-F1
#
_entry.id   AF-A0AAD5TS45-F1
#
_cell.length_a   1.000
_cell.length_b   1.000
_cell.length_c   1.000
_cell.angle_alpha   90.00
_cell.angle_beta   90.00
_cell.angle_gamma   90.00
#
_symmetry.space_group_name_H-M   'P 1'
#
loop_
_entity.id
_entity.type
_entity.pdbx_description
1 polymer ?
#
loop_
_entity_poly.entity_id
_entity_poly.type
_entity_poly.pdbx_seq_one_letter_code
_entity_poly.pdbx_strand_id
1 'polypeptide(L)'
;MSTAATVIGYIALFFWSFQLLPQAIKNYRNSSSGGLSAGMVALWALWTPVFAAYGLYSNLAVPLLVQPNLFGFFATVCSVQCLYYTPDEKRRTLTAVQAVGLLVAALAFLGGLEAGLYYATLKASESSLTSVTWIVTLMGILPTVLIVAGFLPALYNIFHTSVVDGISQPFLLMDTLGGVLSIIALLLGDNVDLLNVGSYAAVAALDIGILILIHIYRCTGRAKPVPTAARVVTASDMVGVSPPQRPPSSPPV
;
A
#
# COMPACT_ATOMS: atom_id res chain seq x y z
N MET A 1 17.81 -16.95 -20.46
CA MET A 1 17.80 -16.15 -19.21
C MET A 1 19.02 -16.55 -18.40
N SER A 2 19.89 -15.58 -18.08
CA SER A 2 21.02 -15.84 -17.19
C SER A 2 20.51 -16.19 -15.78
N THR A 3 21.16 -17.13 -15.08
CA THR A 3 20.81 -17.48 -13.69
C THR A 3 20.78 -16.25 -12.78
N ALA A 4 21.65 -15.26 -13.06
CA ALA A 4 21.69 -13.99 -12.35
C ALA A 4 20.39 -13.18 -12.51
N ALA A 5 19.86 -13.03 -13.75
CA ALA A 5 18.61 -12.32 -14.00
C ALA A 5 17.43 -12.95 -13.23
N THR A 6 17.37 -14.28 -13.21
CA THR A 6 16.35 -15.01 -12.45
C THR A 6 16.47 -14.75 -10.96
N VAL A 7 17.65 -14.95 -10.36
CA VAL A 7 17.86 -14.73 -8.92
C VAL A 7 17.52 -13.30 -8.50
N ILE A 8 18.01 -12.30 -9.25
CA ILE A 8 17.73 -10.89 -8.98
C ILE A 8 16.23 -10.61 -9.10
N GLY A 9 15.56 -11.17 -10.12
CA GLY A 9 14.12 -11.05 -10.29
C GLY A 9 13.34 -11.57 -9.09
N TYR A 10 13.67 -12.77 -8.59
CA TYR A 10 13.00 -13.32 -7.40
C TYR A 10 13.21 -12.48 -6.14
N ILE A 11 14.41 -11.92 -5.94
CA ILE A 11 14.69 -11.01 -4.83
C ILE A 11 13.86 -9.72 -4.98
N ALA A 12 13.79 -9.17 -6.19
CA ALA A 12 12.99 -7.98 -6.49
C ALA A 12 11.51 -8.21 -6.16
N LEU A 13 10.98 -9.34 -6.60
CA LEU A 13 9.60 -9.76 -6.38
C LEU A 13 9.28 -9.99 -4.90
N PHE A 14 10.24 -10.47 -4.12
CA PHE A 14 10.09 -10.55 -2.67
C PHE A 14 9.88 -9.15 -2.06
N PHE A 15 10.75 -8.18 -2.37
CA PHE A 15 10.61 -6.83 -1.84
C PHE A 15 9.27 -6.19 -2.21
N TRP A 16 8.87 -6.30 -3.47
CA TRP A 16 7.61 -5.77 -3.97
C TRP A 16 6.35 -6.47 -3.42
N SER A 17 6.42 -7.77 -3.16
CA SER A 17 5.29 -8.50 -2.55
C SER A 17 4.98 -8.03 -1.13
N PHE A 18 6.02 -7.67 -0.37
CA PHE A 18 5.91 -7.37 1.06
C PHE A 18 6.11 -5.89 1.40
N GLN A 19 6.29 -5.00 0.43
CA GLN A 19 6.62 -3.59 0.70
C GLN A 19 5.60 -2.87 1.59
N LEU A 20 4.30 -3.20 1.47
CA LEU A 20 3.25 -2.58 2.28
C LEU A 20 3.11 -3.19 3.68
N LEU A 21 3.74 -4.33 3.95
CA LEU A 21 3.70 -4.96 5.28
C LEU A 21 4.26 -4.03 6.37
N PRO A 22 5.43 -3.38 6.21
CA PRO A 22 5.90 -2.36 7.15
C PRO A 22 4.88 -1.23 7.41
N GLN A 23 4.13 -0.80 6.40
CA GLN A 23 3.10 0.23 6.58
C GLN A 23 1.92 -0.31 7.41
N ALA A 24 1.45 -1.53 7.10
CA ALA A 24 0.38 -2.18 7.85
C ALA A 24 0.74 -2.36 9.32
N ILE A 25 1.99 -2.78 9.59
CA ILE A 25 2.54 -2.91 10.95
C ILE A 25 2.62 -1.54 11.62
N LYS A 26 3.13 -0.51 10.93
CA LYS A 26 3.22 0.86 11.47
C LYS A 26 1.86 1.39 11.90
N ASN A 27 0.84 1.24 11.04
CA ASN A 27 -0.53 1.67 11.34
C ASN A 27 -1.09 0.95 12.59
N TYR A 28 -0.90 -0.36 12.67
CA TYR A 28 -1.34 -1.18 13.80
C TYR A 28 -0.64 -0.76 15.11
N ARG A 29 0.70 -0.67 15.09
CA ARG A 29 1.51 -0.30 16.26
C ARG A 29 1.18 1.10 16.77
N ASN A 30 0.93 2.04 15.87
CA ASN A 30 0.60 3.41 16.23
C ASN A 30 -0.89 3.60 16.55
N SER A 31 -1.74 2.58 16.31
CA SER A 31 -3.20 2.69 16.35
C SER A 31 -3.73 3.92 15.59
N SER A 32 -3.02 4.27 14.50
CA SER A 32 -3.25 5.47 13.72
C SER A 32 -2.72 5.25 12.31
N SER A 33 -3.53 5.62 11.33
CA SER A 33 -3.14 5.70 9.91
C SER A 33 -2.91 7.15 9.48
N GLY A 34 -2.73 8.08 10.43
CA GLY A 34 -2.61 9.51 10.14
C GLY A 34 -1.48 9.79 9.16
N GLY A 35 -1.77 10.62 8.14
CA GLY A 35 -0.83 10.96 7.07
C GLY A 35 -0.68 9.90 5.97
N LEU A 36 -1.23 8.69 6.12
CA LEU A 36 -1.36 7.74 5.01
C LEU A 36 -2.58 8.12 4.17
N SER A 37 -2.43 8.20 2.85
CA SER A 37 -3.56 8.50 1.97
C SER A 37 -4.43 7.26 1.76
N ALA A 38 -5.68 7.30 2.23
CA ALA A 38 -6.66 6.23 1.99
C ALA A 38 -6.91 6.00 0.48
N GLY A 39 -6.95 7.08 -0.31
CA GLY A 39 -7.13 7.00 -1.76
C GLY A 39 -5.97 6.29 -2.46
N MET A 40 -4.73 6.49 -2.01
CA MET A 40 -3.55 5.81 -2.54
C MET A 40 -3.66 4.30 -2.38
N VAL A 41 -3.85 3.82 -1.15
CA VAL A 41 -3.89 2.38 -0.87
C VAL A 41 -5.14 1.71 -1.46
N ALA A 42 -6.25 2.44 -1.62
CA ALA A 42 -7.44 1.93 -2.31
C ALA A 42 -7.23 1.77 -3.82
N LEU A 43 -6.58 2.75 -4.48
CA LEU A 43 -6.22 2.64 -5.90
C LEU A 43 -5.26 1.47 -6.13
N TRP A 44 -4.30 1.26 -5.23
CA TRP A 44 -3.38 0.12 -5.27
C TRP A 44 -4.06 -1.22 -4.99
N ALA A 45 -5.08 -1.27 -4.15
CA ALA A 45 -5.91 -2.47 -4.01
C ALA A 45 -6.69 -2.78 -5.30
N LEU A 46 -7.28 -1.76 -5.96
CA LEU A 46 -8.00 -1.90 -7.23
C LEU A 46 -7.11 -2.25 -8.42
N TRP A 47 -5.83 -1.87 -8.38
CA TRP A 47 -4.82 -2.28 -9.35
C TRP A 47 -4.67 -3.81 -9.42
N THR A 48 -4.78 -4.48 -8.27
CA THR A 48 -4.48 -5.91 -8.10
C THR A 48 -5.29 -6.81 -9.04
N PRO A 49 -6.64 -6.78 -9.04
CA PRO A 49 -7.43 -7.69 -9.88
C PRO A 49 -7.20 -7.47 -11.37
N VAL A 50 -6.87 -6.25 -11.80
CA VAL A 50 -6.60 -5.95 -13.21
C VAL A 50 -5.26 -6.58 -13.63
N PHE A 51 -4.20 -6.37 -12.85
CA PHE A 51 -2.88 -6.90 -13.17
C PHE A 51 -2.81 -8.42 -12.98
N ALA A 52 -3.45 -8.97 -11.95
CA ALA A 52 -3.47 -10.40 -11.71
C ALA A 52 -4.23 -11.17 -12.80
N ALA A 53 -5.40 -10.66 -13.24
CA ALA A 53 -6.13 -11.24 -14.36
C ALA A 53 -5.33 -11.20 -15.67
N TYR A 54 -4.64 -10.08 -15.94
CA TYR A 54 -3.69 -9.98 -17.05
C TYR A 54 -2.56 -11.01 -16.93
N GLY A 55 -1.95 -11.11 -15.75
CA GLY A 55 -0.86 -12.04 -15.49
C GLY A 55 -1.25 -13.49 -15.77
N LEU A 56 -2.43 -13.90 -15.30
CA LEU A 56 -2.99 -15.23 -15.53
C LEU A 56 -3.27 -15.48 -17.02
N TYR A 57 -3.95 -14.55 -17.69
CA TYR A 57 -4.29 -14.69 -19.11
C TYR A 57 -3.03 -14.74 -20.00
N SER A 58 -2.05 -13.88 -19.74
CA SER A 58 -0.79 -13.81 -20.48
C SER A 58 0.24 -14.86 -20.03
N ASN A 59 -0.11 -15.72 -19.06
CA ASN A 59 0.74 -16.77 -18.51
C ASN A 59 2.13 -16.24 -18.11
N LEU A 60 2.15 -15.15 -17.33
CA LEU A 60 3.39 -14.56 -16.83
C LEU A 60 4.11 -15.52 -15.87
N ALA A 61 5.38 -15.24 -15.61
CA ALA A 61 6.17 -16.03 -14.67
C ALA A 61 5.47 -16.14 -13.30
N VAL A 62 5.53 -17.32 -12.68
CA VAL A 62 4.86 -17.63 -11.39
C VAL A 62 4.97 -16.51 -10.34
N PRO A 63 6.13 -15.87 -10.14
CA PRO A 63 6.22 -14.78 -9.18
C PRO A 63 5.33 -13.57 -9.49
N LEU A 64 5.13 -13.23 -10.77
CA LEU A 64 4.24 -12.14 -11.21
C LEU A 64 2.76 -12.51 -11.11
N LEU A 65 2.43 -13.79 -10.86
CA LEU A 65 1.07 -14.22 -10.52
C LEU A 65 0.80 -14.10 -9.00
N VAL A 66 1.82 -14.38 -8.19
CA VAL A 66 1.73 -14.37 -6.73
C VAL A 66 1.89 -12.96 -6.14
N GLN A 67 2.85 -12.19 -6.65
CA GLN A 67 3.20 -10.86 -6.14
C GLN A 67 2.01 -9.89 -6.09
N PRO A 68 1.19 -9.75 -7.15
CA PRO A 68 0.09 -8.78 -7.16
C PRO A 68 -0.94 -9.09 -6.07
N ASN A 69 -1.22 -10.37 -5.86
CA ASN A 69 -2.16 -10.84 -4.83
C ASN A 69 -1.66 -10.54 -3.41
N LEU A 70 -0.36 -10.73 -3.14
CA LEU A 70 0.25 -10.37 -1.85
C LEU A 70 0.25 -8.86 -1.63
N PHE A 71 0.65 -8.08 -2.65
CA PHE A 71 0.62 -6.63 -2.61
C PHE A 71 -0.81 -6.11 -2.36
N GLY A 72 -1.79 -6.60 -3.11
CA GLY A 72 -3.19 -6.25 -3.00
C GLY A 72 -3.80 -6.58 -1.65
N PHE A 73 -3.41 -7.71 -1.06
CA PHE A 73 -3.79 -8.05 0.31
C PHE A 73 -3.32 -6.97 1.29
N PHE A 74 -2.03 -6.62 1.29
CA PHE A 74 -1.51 -5.59 2.20
C PHE A 74 -2.05 -4.20 1.90
N ALA A 75 -2.31 -3.86 0.63
CA ALA A 75 -2.97 -2.61 0.24
C ALA A 75 -4.41 -2.54 0.78
N THR A 76 -5.15 -3.64 0.72
CA THR A 76 -6.51 -3.73 1.26
C THR A 76 -6.50 -3.63 2.79
N VAL A 77 -5.54 -4.29 3.46
CA VAL A 77 -5.33 -4.14 4.91
C VAL A 77 -5.07 -2.67 5.28
N CYS A 78 -4.14 -2.01 4.59
CA CYS A 78 -3.85 -0.59 4.82
C CYS A 78 -5.06 0.30 4.55
N SER A 79 -5.85 0.00 3.52
CA SER A 79 -7.08 0.73 3.18
C SER A 79 -8.13 0.63 4.28
N VAL A 80 -8.36 -0.57 4.82
CA VAL A 80 -9.28 -0.79 5.94
C VAL A 80 -8.74 -0.13 7.21
N GLN A 81 -7.43 -0.20 7.46
CA GLN A 81 -6.80 0.51 8.58
C GLN A 81 -7.01 2.02 8.49
N CYS A 82 -6.97 2.62 7.29
CA CYS A 82 -7.28 4.03 7.10
C CYS A 82 -8.71 4.40 7.53
N LEU A 83 -9.68 3.51 7.34
CA LEU A 83 -11.06 3.72 7.76
C LEU A 83 -11.25 3.44 9.26
N TYR A 84 -10.59 2.40 9.77
CA TYR A 84 -10.70 1.97 11.17
C TYR A 84 -10.00 2.92 12.14
N TYR A 85 -8.80 3.39 11.81
CA TYR A 85 -7.99 4.30 12.63
C TYR A 85 -8.24 5.80 12.30
N THR A 86 -9.46 6.13 11.84
CA THR A 86 -9.84 7.51 11.53
C THR A 86 -9.55 8.43 12.73
N PRO A 87 -8.73 9.50 12.59
CA PRO A 87 -8.25 10.31 13.71
C PRO A 87 -9.34 11.07 14.49
N ASP A 88 -10.47 11.34 13.85
CA ASP A 88 -11.60 12.03 14.47
C ASP A 88 -12.53 10.99 15.10
N GLU A 89 -12.58 10.95 16.43
CA GLU A 89 -13.40 10.03 17.20
C GLU A 89 -14.90 10.18 16.88
N LYS A 90 -15.35 11.39 16.49
CA LYS A 90 -16.72 11.63 16.03
C LYS A 90 -16.99 11.05 14.64
N ARG A 91 -15.93 10.76 13.88
CA ARG A 91 -15.97 10.11 12.55
C ARG A 91 -15.49 8.67 12.58
N ARG A 92 -15.18 8.11 13.77
CA ARG A 92 -14.82 6.69 13.88
C ARG A 92 -16.04 5.86 13.52
N THR A 93 -16.09 5.46 12.26
CA THR A 93 -17.30 4.89 11.66
C THR A 93 -17.38 3.38 11.86
N LEU A 94 -16.25 2.72 12.18
CA LEU A 94 -16.13 1.27 12.20
C LEU A 94 -15.66 0.71 13.55
N THR A 95 -16.40 -0.27 14.05
CA THR A 95 -15.96 -1.20 15.10
C THR A 95 -14.94 -2.21 14.55
N ALA A 96 -14.25 -2.93 15.43
CA ALA A 96 -13.27 -3.95 15.01
C ALA A 96 -13.93 -5.06 14.16
N VAL A 97 -15.12 -5.50 14.55
CA VAL A 97 -15.89 -6.52 13.80
C VAL A 97 -16.28 -6.01 12.42
N GLN A 98 -16.75 -4.76 12.32
CA GLN A 98 -17.07 -4.15 11.02
C GLN A 98 -15.83 -3.97 10.14
N ALA A 99 -14.68 -3.62 10.71
CA ALA A 99 -13.42 -3.50 9.97
C ALA A 99 -12.96 -4.85 9.41
N VAL A 100 -13.03 -5.92 10.21
CA VAL A 100 -12.73 -7.29 9.73
C VAL A 100 -13.75 -7.72 8.67
N GLY A 101 -15.04 -7.47 8.88
CA GLY A 101 -16.08 -7.75 7.88
C GLY A 101 -15.85 -7.02 6.57
N LEU A 102 -15.45 -5.75 6.63
CA LEU A 102 -15.10 -4.94 5.45
C LEU A 102 -13.86 -5.49 4.75
N LEU A 103 -12.83 -5.89 5.49
CA LEU A 103 -11.63 -6.51 4.91
C LEU A 103 -11.99 -7.79 4.15
N VAL A 104 -12.75 -8.69 4.76
CA VAL A 104 -13.19 -9.94 4.11
C VAL A 104 -14.05 -9.65 2.88
N ALA A 105 -15.00 -8.73 2.99
CA ALA A 105 -15.86 -8.34 1.87
C ALA A 105 -15.06 -7.70 0.72
N ALA A 106 -14.09 -6.83 1.03
CA ALA A 106 -13.23 -6.20 0.04
C ALA A 106 -12.34 -7.24 -0.66
N LEU A 107 -11.72 -8.17 0.08
CA LEU A 107 -10.91 -9.24 -0.50
C LEU A 107 -11.75 -10.18 -1.38
N ALA A 108 -12.96 -10.55 -0.94
CA ALA A 108 -13.88 -11.35 -1.74
C ALA A 108 -14.31 -10.61 -3.02
N PHE A 109 -14.58 -9.31 -2.93
CA PHE A 109 -14.89 -8.48 -4.10
C PHE A 109 -13.72 -8.40 -5.08
N LEU A 110 -12.50 -8.13 -4.59
CA LEU A 110 -11.30 -8.05 -5.44
C LEU A 110 -10.99 -9.41 -6.09
N GLY A 111 -11.06 -10.52 -5.35
CA GLY A 111 -10.89 -11.86 -5.92
C GLY A 111 -11.98 -12.23 -6.94
N GLY A 112 -13.22 -11.82 -6.68
CA GLY A 112 -14.32 -11.96 -7.65
C GLY A 112 -14.10 -11.12 -8.91
N LEU A 113 -13.56 -9.91 -8.76
CA LEU A 113 -13.22 -9.03 -9.88
C LEU A 113 -12.06 -9.60 -10.70
N GLU A 114 -11.01 -10.12 -10.07
CA GLU A 114 -9.89 -10.81 -10.72
C GLU A 114 -10.39 -12.01 -11.54
N ALA A 115 -11.15 -12.90 -10.91
CA ALA A 115 -11.71 -14.07 -11.59
C ALA A 115 -12.65 -13.66 -12.74
N GLY A 116 -13.51 -12.66 -12.51
CA GLY A 116 -14.42 -12.13 -13.51
C GLY A 116 -13.69 -11.55 -14.73
N LEU A 117 -12.65 -10.74 -14.51
CA LEU A 117 -11.82 -10.17 -15.57
C LEU A 117 -11.07 -11.26 -16.35
N TYR A 118 -10.52 -12.26 -15.65
CA TYR A 118 -9.83 -13.39 -16.28
C TYR A 118 -10.77 -14.19 -17.19
N TYR A 119 -11.90 -14.68 -16.67
CA TYR A 119 -12.86 -15.47 -17.46
C TYR A 119 -13.53 -14.65 -18.58
N ALA A 120 -13.78 -13.36 -18.35
CA ALA A 120 -14.27 -12.46 -19.41
C ALA A 120 -13.26 -12.36 -20.55
N THR A 121 -11.97 -12.22 -20.24
CA THR A 121 -10.89 -12.15 -21.24
C THR A 121 -10.74 -13.47 -21.99
N LEU A 122 -10.77 -14.61 -21.29
CA LEU A 122 -10.76 -15.94 -21.91
C LEU A 122 -11.92 -16.12 -22.89
N LYS A 123 -13.16 -15.87 -22.44
CA LYS A 123 -14.36 -16.04 -23.27
C LYS A 123 -14.35 -15.10 -24.48
N ALA A 124 -13.89 -13.86 -24.29
CA ALA A 124 -13.72 -12.92 -25.39
C ALA A 124 -12.71 -13.45 -26.42
N SER A 125 -11.64 -14.12 -25.97
CA SER A 125 -10.59 -14.68 -26.82
C SER A 125 -11.02 -15.93 -27.61
N GLU A 126 -11.93 -16.73 -27.07
CA GLU A 126 -12.45 -17.94 -27.73
C GLU A 126 -13.50 -17.63 -28.81
N SER A 127 -14.27 -16.58 -28.58
CA SER A 127 -15.20 -16.03 -29.57
C SER A 127 -14.35 -15.42 -30.67
N SER A 128 -14.39 -15.91 -31.93
CA SER A 128 -13.48 -15.56 -33.04
C SER A 128 -13.42 -14.08 -33.49
N LEU A 129 -13.83 -13.14 -32.64
CA LEU A 129 -13.58 -11.71 -32.75
C LEU A 129 -12.06 -11.48 -32.73
N THR A 130 -11.53 -11.09 -33.88
CA THR A 130 -10.13 -10.72 -34.15
C THR A 130 -9.67 -9.46 -33.39
N SER A 131 -10.21 -9.21 -32.19
CA SER A 131 -10.13 -7.93 -31.49
C SER A 131 -10.06 -8.09 -29.97
N VAL A 132 -9.32 -9.07 -29.44
CA VAL A 132 -9.04 -9.15 -27.99
C VAL A 132 -7.69 -8.53 -27.64
N THR A 133 -6.84 -8.30 -28.65
CA THR A 133 -5.53 -7.65 -28.48
C THR A 133 -5.64 -6.30 -27.76
N TRP A 134 -6.70 -5.52 -28.00
CA TRP A 134 -6.90 -4.23 -27.32
C TRP A 134 -7.26 -4.42 -25.84
N ILE A 135 -8.00 -5.48 -25.48
CA ILE A 135 -8.36 -5.80 -24.09
C ILE A 135 -7.09 -6.18 -23.32
N VAL A 136 -6.29 -7.08 -23.89
CA VAL A 136 -5.03 -7.53 -23.27
C VAL A 136 -4.04 -6.37 -23.16
N THR A 137 -3.92 -5.55 -24.19
CA THR A 137 -3.09 -4.33 -24.17
C THR A 137 -3.57 -3.36 -23.09
N LEU A 138 -4.88 -3.14 -23.00
CA LEU A 138 -5.47 -2.29 -21.96
C LEU A 138 -5.19 -2.85 -20.57
N MET A 139 -5.35 -4.15 -20.35
CA MET A 139 -5.06 -4.77 -19.05
C MET A 139 -3.57 -4.81 -18.72
N GLY A 140 -2.66 -4.62 -19.69
CA GLY A 140 -1.24 -4.39 -19.43
C GLY A 140 -0.90 -2.93 -19.10
N ILE A 141 -1.55 -1.97 -19.77
CA ILE A 141 -1.29 -0.52 -19.58
C ILE A 141 -2.02 0.04 -18.36
N LEU A 142 -3.29 -0.32 -18.16
CA LEU A 142 -4.14 0.21 -17.11
C LEU A 142 -3.54 0.00 -15.70
N PRO A 143 -2.95 -1.17 -15.36
CA PRO A 143 -2.21 -1.33 -14.12
C PRO A 143 -1.09 -0.30 -13.94
N THR A 144 -0.32 -0.02 -14.99
CA THR A 144 0.75 0.99 -14.92
C THR A 144 0.18 2.37 -14.61
N VAL A 145 -0.96 2.73 -15.20
CA VAL A 145 -1.64 4.00 -14.90
C VAL A 145 -2.15 4.03 -13.46
N LEU A 146 -2.78 2.95 -12.99
CA LEU A 146 -3.36 2.87 -11.64
C LEU A 146 -2.29 2.94 -10.55
N ILE A 147 -1.15 2.24 -10.71
CA ILE A 147 -0.09 2.25 -9.70
C ILE A 147 0.54 3.64 -9.58
N VAL A 148 0.80 4.31 -10.71
CA VAL A 148 1.33 5.68 -10.76
C VAL A 148 0.32 6.70 -10.23
N ALA A 149 -0.94 6.60 -10.63
CA ALA A 149 -2.00 7.48 -10.14
C ALA A 149 -2.21 7.36 -8.63
N GLY A 150 -1.98 6.17 -8.05
CA GLY A 150 -2.03 5.96 -6.61
C GLY A 150 -1.05 6.82 -5.81
N PHE A 151 0.07 7.25 -6.41
CA PHE A 151 1.01 8.17 -5.75
C PHE A 151 0.51 9.62 -5.70
N LEU A 152 -0.42 10.03 -6.57
CA LEU A 152 -0.89 11.43 -6.64
C LEU A 152 -1.51 11.92 -5.33
N PRO A 153 -2.43 11.16 -4.68
CA PRO A 153 -2.96 11.55 -3.37
C PRO A 153 -1.88 11.69 -2.30
N ALA A 154 -0.83 10.86 -2.32
CA ALA A 154 0.26 10.94 -1.36
C ALA A 154 1.13 12.18 -1.56
N LEU A 155 1.51 12.47 -2.81
CA LEU A 155 2.24 13.69 -3.15
C LEU A 155 1.44 14.94 -2.76
N TYR A 156 0.15 14.97 -3.12
CA TYR A 156 -0.75 16.07 -2.75
C TYR A 156 -0.78 16.29 -1.23
N ASN A 157 -0.93 15.21 -0.46
CA ASN A 157 -0.96 15.30 1.00
C ASN A 157 0.35 15.85 1.57
N ILE A 158 1.52 15.41 1.08
CA ILE A 158 2.80 15.91 1.58
C ILE A 158 2.96 17.40 1.26
N PHE A 159 2.68 17.82 0.02
CA PHE A 159 2.81 19.22 -0.37
C PHE A 159 1.86 20.15 0.39
N HIS A 160 0.60 19.72 0.57
CA HIS A 160 -0.42 20.57 1.19
C HIS A 160 -0.33 20.58 2.73
N THR A 161 -0.13 19.41 3.35
CA THR A 161 -0.18 19.30 4.82
C THR A 161 1.19 19.42 5.48
N SER A 162 2.28 19.17 4.75
CA SER A 162 3.64 19.02 5.31
C SER A 162 3.79 17.88 6.32
N VAL A 163 2.83 16.95 6.38
CA VAL A 163 2.88 15.75 7.23
C VAL A 163 3.65 14.66 6.48
N VAL A 164 4.91 14.48 6.84
CA VAL A 164 5.84 13.56 6.18
C VAL A 164 5.92 12.18 6.85
N ASP A 165 5.48 12.10 8.10
CA ASP A 165 5.56 10.88 8.90
C ASP A 165 4.36 9.95 8.69
N GLY A 166 3.48 10.23 7.73
CA GLY A 166 2.37 9.35 7.39
C GLY A 166 2.81 8.06 6.71
N ILE A 167 3.70 8.20 5.73
CA ILE A 167 4.22 7.08 4.93
C ILE A 167 5.40 6.42 5.65
N SER A 168 5.46 5.10 5.61
CA SER A 168 6.52 4.28 6.21
C SER A 168 7.75 4.31 5.32
N GLN A 169 8.89 4.73 5.87
CA GLN A 169 10.15 4.73 5.12
C GLN A 169 10.65 3.32 4.78
N PRO A 170 10.54 2.32 5.68
CA PRO A 170 10.81 0.94 5.28
C PRO A 170 9.96 0.47 4.10
N PHE A 171 8.70 0.89 3.99
CA PHE A 171 7.87 0.62 2.82
C PHE A 171 8.48 1.23 1.55
N LEU A 172 8.76 2.54 1.55
CA LEU A 172 9.34 3.23 0.38
C LEU A 172 10.68 2.65 -0.03
N LEU A 173 11.52 2.24 0.93
CA LEU A 173 12.81 1.61 0.66
C LEU A 173 12.66 0.23 0.03
N MET A 174 11.73 -0.59 0.54
CA MET A 174 11.44 -1.89 -0.06
C MET A 174 10.88 -1.75 -1.47
N ASP A 175 9.99 -0.78 -1.69
CA ASP A 175 9.42 -0.51 -3.03
C ASP A 175 10.49 -0.07 -4.03
N THR A 176 11.32 0.91 -3.62
CA THR A 176 12.45 1.38 -4.44
C THR A 176 13.42 0.24 -4.77
N LEU A 177 13.78 -0.59 -3.77
CA LEU A 177 14.68 -1.74 -3.98
C LEU A 177 14.07 -2.77 -4.94
N GLY A 178 12.79 -3.10 -4.76
CA GLY A 178 12.07 -3.99 -5.66
C GLY A 178 12.04 -3.46 -7.09
N GLY A 179 11.73 -2.18 -7.28
CA GLY A 179 11.72 -1.53 -8.59
C GLY A 179 13.09 -1.54 -9.27
N VAL A 180 14.15 -1.12 -8.56
CA VAL A 180 15.52 -1.09 -9.11
C VAL A 180 16.02 -2.49 -9.47
N LEU A 181 15.82 -3.47 -8.59
CA LEU A 181 16.23 -4.85 -8.86
C LEU A 181 15.43 -5.46 -10.02
N SER A 182 14.15 -5.10 -10.16
CA SER A 182 13.32 -5.57 -11.28
C SER A 182 13.81 -5.01 -12.62
N ILE A 183 14.22 -3.74 -12.66
CA ILE A 183 14.85 -3.13 -13.85
C ILE A 183 16.14 -3.88 -14.19
N ILE A 184 17.01 -4.13 -13.21
CA ILE A 184 18.26 -4.87 -13.43
C ILE A 184 17.97 -6.29 -13.95
N ALA A 185 17.01 -7.00 -13.37
CA ALA A 185 16.62 -8.34 -13.82
C ALA A 185 16.13 -8.35 -15.28
N LEU A 186 15.33 -7.35 -15.68
CA LEU A 186 14.85 -7.22 -17.06
C LEU A 186 15.98 -6.88 -18.05
N LEU A 187 16.91 -6.01 -17.67
CA LEU A 187 18.06 -5.65 -18.51
C LEU A 187 19.07 -6.78 -18.68
N LEU A 188 19.15 -7.70 -17.72
CA LEU A 188 19.97 -8.93 -17.80
C LEU A 188 19.24 -10.09 -18.51
N GLY A 189 17.97 -9.90 -18.87
CA GLY A 189 17.17 -10.86 -19.62
C GLY A 189 17.45 -10.82 -21.12
N ASP A 190 17.08 -11.89 -21.83
CA ASP A 190 17.34 -12.02 -23.27
C ASP A 190 16.42 -11.11 -24.11
N ASN A 191 15.26 -10.72 -23.55
CA ASN A 191 14.30 -9.81 -24.17
C ASN A 191 13.95 -8.71 -23.17
N VAL A 192 14.24 -7.46 -23.55
CA VAL A 192 13.92 -6.30 -22.71
C VAL A 192 12.47 -5.90 -22.96
N ASP A 193 11.64 -6.05 -21.94
CA ASP A 193 10.28 -5.54 -21.94
C ASP A 193 10.28 -4.07 -21.51
N LEU A 194 10.31 -3.16 -22.49
CA LEU A 194 10.37 -1.72 -22.23
C LEU A 194 9.15 -1.20 -21.46
N LEU A 195 7.98 -1.83 -21.60
CA LEU A 195 6.77 -1.39 -20.89
C LEU A 195 6.95 -1.62 -19.39
N ASN A 196 7.35 -2.83 -19.00
CA ASN A 196 7.59 -3.16 -17.59
C ASN A 196 8.79 -2.39 -17.00
N VAL A 197 9.87 -2.20 -17.77
CA VAL A 197 10.99 -1.33 -17.35
C VAL A 197 10.50 0.10 -17.08
N GLY A 198 9.65 0.65 -17.96
CA GLY A 198 9.08 1.98 -17.80
C GLY A 198 8.23 2.10 -16.53
N SER A 199 7.38 1.12 -16.25
CA SER A 199 6.56 1.08 -15.03
C SER A 199 7.41 1.01 -13.76
N TYR A 200 8.45 0.17 -13.75
CA TYR A 200 9.35 0.01 -12.60
C TYR A 200 10.18 1.27 -12.36
N ALA A 201 10.65 1.90 -13.44
CA ALA A 201 11.37 3.17 -13.36
C ALA A 201 10.49 4.31 -12.85
N ALA A 202 9.23 4.37 -13.30
CA ALA A 202 8.28 5.38 -12.84
C ALA A 202 8.00 5.26 -11.34
N VAL A 203 7.74 4.05 -10.84
CA VAL A 203 7.52 3.79 -9.41
C VAL A 203 8.76 4.15 -8.60
N ALA A 204 9.94 3.63 -8.99
CA ALA A 204 11.18 3.92 -8.28
C ALA A 204 11.51 5.43 -8.24
N ALA A 205 11.27 6.16 -9.34
CA ALA A 205 11.47 7.60 -9.39
C ALA A 205 10.51 8.35 -8.44
N LEU A 206 9.24 7.94 -8.37
CA LEU A 206 8.26 8.52 -7.46
C LEU A 206 8.62 8.25 -5.99
N ASP A 207 9.04 7.04 -5.65
CA ASP A 207 9.47 6.69 -4.29
C ASP A 207 10.70 7.47 -3.85
N ILE A 208 11.73 7.55 -4.72
CA ILE A 208 12.92 8.35 -4.46
C ILE A 208 12.54 9.82 -4.29
N GLY A 209 11.63 10.34 -5.14
CA GLY A 209 11.10 11.69 -5.01
C GLY A 209 10.43 11.95 -3.67
N ILE A 210 9.60 11.01 -3.20
CA ILE A 210 8.95 11.08 -1.88
C ILE A 210 9.98 11.01 -0.75
N LEU A 211 10.98 10.11 -0.83
CA LEU A 211 12.05 10.01 0.16
C LEU A 211 12.86 11.30 0.26
N ILE A 212 13.21 11.90 -0.88
CA ILE A 212 13.89 13.20 -0.94
C ILE A 212 13.01 14.29 -0.32
N LEU A 213 11.72 14.33 -0.65
CA LEU A 213 10.78 15.31 -0.11
C LEU A 213 10.66 15.20 1.41
N ILE A 214 10.54 13.98 1.93
CA ILE A 214 10.54 13.69 3.38
C ILE A 214 11.84 14.21 4.02
N HIS A 215 12.99 13.93 3.41
CA HIS A 215 14.29 14.37 3.92
C HIS A 215 14.40 15.91 3.95
N ILE A 216 14.05 16.60 2.86
CA ILE A 216 14.07 18.07 2.78
C ILE A 216 13.16 18.69 3.85
N TYR A 217 11.93 18.22 4.00
CA TYR A 217 10.99 18.77 4.98
C TYR A 217 11.47 18.59 6.43
N ARG A 218 12.15 17.48 6.72
CA ARG A 218 12.79 17.26 8.02
C ARG A 218 13.97 18.19 8.24
N CYS A 219 14.89 18.30 7.27
CA CYS A 219 16.07 19.17 7.39
C CYS A 219 15.71 20.66 7.51
N THR A 220 14.64 21.09 6.83
CA THR A 220 14.14 22.48 6.86
C THR A 220 13.25 22.79 8.07
N GLY A 221 12.96 21.81 8.94
CA GLY A 221 12.05 21.98 10.07
C GLY A 221 10.58 22.22 9.70
N ARG A 222 10.20 21.99 8.43
CA ARG A 222 8.82 22.14 7.93
C ARG A 222 7.94 20.92 8.15
N ALA A 223 8.55 19.79 8.53
CA ALA A 223 7.84 18.55 8.84
C ALA A 223 6.87 18.75 10.01
N LYS A 224 5.57 18.57 9.75
CA LYS A 224 4.55 18.57 10.79
C LYS A 224 4.34 17.16 11.33
N PRO A 225 4.12 17.00 12.64
CA PRO A 225 3.81 15.69 13.22
C PRO A 225 2.47 15.20 12.70
N VAL A 226 2.32 13.87 12.66
CA VAL A 226 1.03 13.24 12.36
C VAL A 226 0.02 13.67 13.44
N PRO A 227 -1.18 14.16 13.05
CA PRO A 227 -2.26 14.41 14.01
C PRO A 227 -2.59 13.10 14.72
N THR A 228 -2.11 12.95 15.95
CA THR A 228 -2.37 11.77 16.77
C THR A 228 -3.71 12.00 17.45
N ALA A 229 -4.68 11.10 17.26
CA ALA A 229 -5.87 11.08 18.10
C ALA A 229 -5.38 10.99 19.56
N ALA A 230 -5.87 11.87 20.44
CA ALA A 230 -5.45 11.90 21.84
C ALA A 230 -5.44 10.47 22.39
N ARG A 231 -4.26 10.02 22.84
CA ARG A 231 -4.05 8.68 23.39
C ARG A 231 -5.14 8.45 24.45
N VAL A 232 -6.01 7.46 24.23
CA VAL A 232 -6.94 7.02 25.27
C VAL A 232 -6.09 6.58 26.44
N VAL A 233 -6.08 7.37 27.51
CA VAL A 233 -5.63 6.96 28.84
C VAL A 233 -6.54 5.79 29.18
N THR A 234 -6.01 4.58 29.08
CA THR A 234 -6.78 3.38 29.41
C THR A 234 -6.96 3.32 30.93
N ALA A 235 -7.98 2.60 31.42
CA ALA A 235 -8.15 2.43 32.86
C ALA A 235 -6.87 1.88 33.55
N SER A 236 -6.01 1.17 32.82
CA SER A 236 -4.69 0.74 33.29
C SER A 236 -3.74 1.89 33.62
N ASP A 237 -3.85 3.03 32.95
CA ASP A 237 -3.02 4.22 33.18
C ASP A 237 -3.52 5.01 34.42
N MET A 238 -4.78 4.83 34.81
CA MET A 238 -5.39 5.44 36.01
C MET A 238 -5.11 4.63 37.29
N VAL A 239 -4.75 3.35 37.17
CA VAL A 239 -4.43 2.48 38.33
C VAL A 239 -3.10 2.87 39.00
N GLY A 240 -2.26 3.67 38.33
CA GLY A 240 -1.00 4.18 38.89
C GLY A 240 -1.10 5.50 39.66
N VAL A 241 -2.25 6.18 39.66
CA VAL A 241 -2.42 7.46 40.36
C VAL A 241 -2.92 7.20 41.77
N SER A 242 -2.02 7.29 42.77
CA SER A 242 -2.42 7.22 44.17
C SER A 242 -3.43 8.33 44.49
N PRO A 243 -4.51 8.03 45.25
CA PRO A 243 -5.50 9.05 45.59
C PRO A 243 -4.84 10.18 46.41
N PRO A 244 -5.33 11.43 46.27
CA PRO A 244 -4.79 12.56 47.01
C PRO A 244 -4.87 12.30 48.51
N GLN A 245 -3.75 12.47 49.21
CA GLN A 245 -3.70 12.34 50.67
C GLN A 245 -4.66 13.36 51.30
N ARG A 246 -5.50 12.87 52.20
CA ARG A 246 -6.47 13.67 52.95
C ARG A 246 -5.70 14.71 53.80
N PRO A 247 -6.07 15.99 53.79
CA PRO A 247 -5.40 16.98 54.64
C PRO A 247 -5.58 16.62 56.14
N PRO A 248 -4.58 16.91 56.99
CA PRO A 248 -4.63 16.55 58.41
C PRO A 248 -5.79 17.24 59.11
N SER A 249 -6.56 16.47 59.88
CA SER A 249 -7.64 16.99 60.73
C SER A 249 -7.05 17.93 61.78
N SER A 250 -7.57 19.15 61.84
CA SER A 250 -7.25 20.13 62.88
C SER A 250 -7.65 19.61 64.28
N PRO A 251 -6.86 19.88 65.32
CA PRO A 251 -7.13 19.41 66.68
C PRO A 251 -8.35 20.11 67.29
N PRO A 252 -9.06 19.45 68.22
CA PRO A 252 -10.23 20.01 68.88
C PRO A 252 -9.84 21.14 69.84
N VAL A 253 -10.62 22.22 69.84
CA VAL A 253 -10.65 23.29 70.86
C VAL A 253 -11.97 23.18 71.61
#